data_AF-A0A966UVZ5-F1
#
_entry.id   AF-A0A966UVZ5-F1
#
_cell.length_a   1.000
_cell.length_b   1.000
_cell.length_c   1.000
_cell.angle_alpha   90.00
_cell.angle_beta   90.00
_cell.angle_gamma   90.00
#
_symmetry.space_group_name_H-M   'P 1'
#
loop_
_entity.id
_entity.type
_entity.pdbx_description
1 polymer ?
#
loop_
_entity_poly.entity_id
_entity_poly.type
_entity_poly.pdbx_seq_one_letter_code
_entity_poly.pdbx_strand_id
1 'polypeptide(L)'
;MKNNLIKIALGMILAVGSAHAADTRTFANGYYFQNVNEIDGNVTKNSGNLAGRITVITTDQRWTSDTVYVLNNLTFVEAPATLTIEPGTIIRGEPVTSGGSSTLDPADPGSLIICRGAKIVAQGTAESPIYFTSWGDPFVPGGINTIPSTVNGLAKDTAAKLVEAAKYNTVVYGSSYNAHDMDAQWGGLTILGRAPVGFGGPTGAGGNIQVAILTTGADYTENPTFTFSDAGAYSLEALFNPV
;
A
#
# COMPACT_ATOMS: atom_id res chain seq x y z
N MET A 1 33.01 -44.12 54.18
CA MET A 1 33.79 -44.30 52.93
C MET A 1 32.82 -44.26 51.74
N LYS A 2 32.86 -43.18 50.94
CA LYS A 2 32.62 -43.16 49.48
C LYS A 2 32.68 -41.69 49.00
N ASN A 3 33.74 -41.39 48.24
CA ASN A 3 33.87 -40.20 47.40
C ASN A 3 32.83 -40.22 46.28
N ASN A 4 32.46 -39.05 45.72
CA ASN A 4 32.71 -38.68 44.31
C ASN A 4 31.94 -37.42 43.84
N LEU A 5 32.70 -36.37 43.49
CA LEU A 5 32.66 -35.55 42.26
C LEU A 5 31.36 -34.87 41.77
N ILE A 6 31.37 -33.53 41.87
CA ILE A 6 31.09 -32.47 40.86
C ILE A 6 30.10 -32.80 39.71
N LYS A 7 29.05 -31.98 39.58
CA LYS A 7 28.57 -31.45 38.28
C LYS A 7 28.11 -29.99 38.40
N ILE A 8 28.87 -29.09 37.80
CA ILE A 8 28.48 -27.72 37.48
C ILE A 8 27.40 -27.80 36.39
N ALA A 9 26.22 -27.23 36.63
CA ALA A 9 25.25 -26.94 35.57
C ALA A 9 25.23 -25.43 35.34
N LEU A 10 26.04 -25.03 34.37
CA LEU A 10 26.09 -23.71 33.76
C LEU A 10 24.89 -23.56 32.82
N GLY A 11 24.17 -22.44 32.91
CA GLY A 11 23.32 -21.94 31.82
C GLY A 11 21.85 -22.36 31.85
N MET A 12 21.04 -21.66 32.64
CA MET A 12 19.75 -21.19 32.12
C MET A 12 19.88 -19.69 31.89
N ILE A 13 20.30 -19.32 30.67
CA ILE A 13 19.92 -18.02 30.14
C ILE A 13 18.40 -18.12 29.98
N LEU A 14 17.67 -17.51 30.91
CA LEU A 14 16.30 -17.13 30.68
C LEU A 14 16.37 -16.18 29.48
N ALA A 15 15.96 -16.66 28.30
CA ALA A 15 15.60 -15.74 27.24
C ALA A 15 14.43 -14.93 27.81
N VAL A 16 14.74 -13.77 28.39
CA VAL A 16 13.76 -12.71 28.55
C VAL A 16 13.22 -12.51 27.14
N GLY A 17 11.97 -12.93 26.94
CA GLY A 17 11.28 -12.72 25.69
C GLY A 17 11.54 -11.29 25.29
N SER A 18 12.02 -11.09 24.06
CA SER A 18 11.95 -9.81 23.38
C SER A 18 10.60 -9.22 23.77
N ALA A 19 10.59 -8.04 24.40
CA ALA A 19 9.34 -7.37 24.72
C ALA A 19 8.45 -7.50 23.48
N HIS A 20 7.35 -8.24 23.59
CA HIS A 20 6.41 -8.36 22.50
C HIS A 20 5.95 -6.93 22.31
N ALA A 21 6.37 -6.33 21.21
CA ALA A 21 6.05 -4.95 20.96
C ALA A 21 4.51 -4.83 20.97
N ALA A 22 4.01 -3.74 21.57
CA ALA A 22 2.60 -3.65 21.93
C ALA A 22 1.76 -3.84 20.67
N ASP A 23 0.77 -4.75 20.71
CA ASP A 23 -0.16 -4.93 19.59
C ASP A 23 -0.81 -3.57 19.27
N THR A 24 -0.36 -2.92 18.19
CA THR A 24 -0.81 -1.59 17.78
C THR A 24 -2.12 -1.64 17.00
N ARG A 25 -2.70 -2.83 16.81
CA ARG A 25 -3.99 -3.00 16.14
C ARG A 25 -5.12 -2.40 16.96
N THR A 26 -5.99 -1.68 16.28
CA THR A 26 -7.25 -1.18 16.85
C THR A 26 -8.39 -2.13 16.52
N PHE A 27 -9.19 -2.52 17.51
CA PHE A 27 -10.40 -3.32 17.28
C PHE A 27 -11.64 -2.44 17.18
N ALA A 28 -12.35 -2.51 16.06
CA ALA A 28 -13.60 -1.78 15.85
C ALA A 28 -14.56 -2.56 14.94
N ASN A 29 -15.86 -2.46 15.19
CA ASN A 29 -16.91 -3.07 14.35
C ASN A 29 -16.70 -4.57 14.04
N GLY A 30 -16.02 -5.31 14.91
CA GLY A 30 -15.72 -6.74 14.72
C GLY A 30 -14.45 -7.06 13.94
N TYR A 31 -13.63 -6.06 13.59
CA TYR A 31 -12.41 -6.21 12.80
C TYR A 31 -11.20 -5.57 13.49
N TYR A 32 -10.01 -6.14 13.26
CA TYR A 32 -8.75 -5.50 13.60
C TYR A 32 -8.31 -4.57 12.46
N PHE A 33 -7.81 -3.40 12.84
CA PHE A 33 -7.25 -2.39 11.94
C PHE A 33 -5.81 -2.12 12.32
N GLN A 34 -4.93 -2.05 11.32
CA GLN A 34 -3.53 -1.76 11.53
C GLN A 34 -3.08 -0.67 10.56
N ASN A 35 -2.69 0.49 11.09
CA ASN A 35 -1.95 1.46 10.29
C ASN A 35 -0.55 0.91 10.04
N VAL A 36 -0.11 0.88 8.79
CA VAL A 36 1.15 0.22 8.41
C VAL A 36 2.37 0.96 8.97
N ASN A 37 2.29 2.28 9.15
CA ASN A 37 3.34 3.06 9.83
C ASN A 37 3.51 2.72 11.32
N GLU A 38 2.50 2.11 11.96
CA GLU A 38 2.49 1.77 13.39
C GLU A 38 2.87 0.30 13.64
N ILE A 39 3.12 -0.49 12.58
CA ILE A 39 3.60 -1.87 12.73
C ILE A 39 5.04 -1.84 13.23
N ASP A 40 5.30 -2.62 14.27
CA ASP A 40 6.63 -2.72 14.85
C ASP A 40 7.68 -3.18 13.83
N GLY A 41 8.84 -2.52 13.86
CA GLY A 41 9.92 -2.74 12.91
C GLY A 41 9.79 -1.95 11.60
N ASN A 42 8.66 -1.30 11.34
CA ASN A 42 8.56 -0.33 10.25
C ASN A 42 9.24 0.98 10.62
N VAL A 43 9.90 1.59 9.64
CA VAL A 43 10.60 2.85 9.81
C VAL A 43 9.77 3.96 9.19
N THR A 44 9.19 4.83 10.02
CA THR A 44 8.57 6.07 9.57
C THR A 44 9.61 7.19 9.53
N LYS A 45 9.63 7.96 8.45
CA LYS A 45 10.46 9.19 8.41
C LYS A 45 9.91 10.18 9.42
N ASN A 46 10.72 10.61 10.38
CA ASN A 46 10.27 11.51 11.47
C ASN A 46 10.81 12.95 11.35
N SER A 47 11.46 13.29 10.25
CA SER A 47 12.04 14.63 10.05
C SER A 47 12.08 15.06 8.58
N GLY A 48 12.12 16.38 8.37
CA GLY A 48 12.11 17.02 7.05
C GLY A 48 10.71 17.09 6.42
N ASN A 49 10.65 17.54 5.16
CA ASN A 49 9.38 17.73 4.43
C ASN A 49 8.59 16.44 4.16
N LEU A 50 9.21 15.28 4.39
CA LEU A 50 8.64 13.95 4.23
C LEU A 50 8.28 13.30 5.57
N ALA A 51 8.42 14.03 6.68
CA ALA A 51 8.10 13.53 8.01
C ALA A 51 6.64 13.04 8.08
N GLY A 52 6.44 11.84 8.59
CA GLY A 52 5.16 11.19 8.71
C GLY A 52 4.56 10.70 7.40
N ARG A 53 5.15 10.97 6.22
CA ARG A 53 4.55 10.66 4.90
C ARG A 53 5.09 9.38 4.26
N ILE A 54 6.18 8.85 4.79
CA ILE A 54 6.88 7.66 4.27
C ILE A 54 7.03 6.64 5.38
N THR A 55 6.67 5.41 5.05
CA THR A 55 6.89 4.21 5.86
C THR A 55 7.76 3.25 5.08
N VAL A 56 8.76 2.65 5.71
CA VAL A 56 9.67 1.69 5.08
C VAL A 56 9.63 0.36 5.84
N ILE A 57 9.39 -0.71 5.10
CA ILE A 57 9.45 -2.11 5.54
C ILE A 57 10.81 -2.66 5.11
N THR A 58 11.68 -2.93 6.09
CA THR A 58 13.07 -3.37 5.85
C THR A 58 13.32 -4.82 6.30
N THR A 59 12.33 -5.45 6.92
CA THR A 59 12.38 -6.83 7.40
C THR A 59 11.19 -7.62 6.89
N ASP A 60 11.31 -8.95 6.86
CA ASP A 60 10.23 -9.82 6.44
C ASP A 60 8.98 -9.60 7.30
N GLN A 61 7.85 -9.40 6.64
CA GLN A 61 6.57 -9.16 7.30
C GLN A 61 5.48 -10.03 6.70
N ARG A 62 4.48 -10.32 7.55
CA ARG A 62 3.33 -11.13 7.18
C ARG A 62 2.06 -10.38 7.54
N TRP A 63 1.25 -10.11 6.53
CA TRP A 63 -0.07 -9.52 6.67
C TRP A 63 -1.13 -10.60 6.59
N THR A 64 -2.04 -10.61 7.56
CA THR A 64 -2.98 -11.70 7.81
C THR A 64 -4.42 -11.31 7.54
N SER A 65 -5.27 -12.28 7.21
CA SER A 65 -6.66 -12.02 6.79
C SER A 65 -7.59 -11.58 7.91
N ASP A 66 -7.17 -11.68 9.17
CA ASP A 66 -7.91 -11.22 10.36
C ASP A 66 -7.78 -9.69 10.57
N THR A 67 -6.92 -9.03 9.80
CA THR A 67 -6.54 -7.63 9.99
C THR A 67 -6.73 -6.84 8.69
N VAL A 68 -7.36 -5.66 8.81
CA VAL A 68 -7.42 -4.66 7.74
C VAL A 68 -6.20 -3.76 7.85
N TYR A 69 -5.34 -3.78 6.82
CA TYR A 69 -4.12 -2.97 6.77
C TYR A 69 -4.41 -1.63 6.11
N VAL A 70 -3.97 -0.54 6.74
CA VAL A 70 -4.19 0.83 6.27
C VAL A 70 -2.86 1.46 5.89
N LEU A 71 -2.72 1.76 4.60
CA LEU A 71 -1.65 2.56 4.02
C LEU A 71 -2.03 4.03 4.19
N ASN A 72 -1.65 4.62 5.32
CA ASN A 72 -1.79 6.06 5.56
C ASN A 72 -0.72 6.91 4.86
N ASN A 73 0.32 6.24 4.38
CA ASN A 73 1.55 6.83 3.85
C ASN A 73 1.96 6.12 2.55
N LEU A 74 2.97 6.68 1.87
CA LEU A 74 3.75 5.92 0.91
C LEU A 74 4.55 4.85 1.66
N THR A 75 4.20 3.59 1.43
CA THR A 75 4.83 2.43 2.08
C THR A 75 5.79 1.75 1.11
N PHE A 76 7.07 1.79 1.42
CA PHE A 76 8.13 1.17 0.61
C PHE A 76 8.56 -0.14 1.25
N VAL A 77 8.56 -1.23 0.49
CA VAL A 77 9.19 -2.50 0.87
C VAL A 77 10.57 -2.52 0.26
N GLU A 78 11.61 -2.42 1.07
CA GLU A 78 13.00 -2.35 0.62
C GLU A 78 13.71 -3.69 0.73
N ALA A 79 14.66 -3.93 -0.18
CA ALA A 79 15.48 -5.12 -0.11
C ALA A 79 16.26 -5.14 1.23
N PRO A 80 16.41 -6.33 1.86
CA PRO A 80 16.08 -7.66 1.36
C PRO A 80 14.67 -8.17 1.75
N ALA A 81 13.78 -7.30 2.24
CA ALA A 81 12.51 -7.71 2.85
C ALA A 81 11.58 -8.44 1.88
N THR A 82 10.85 -9.41 2.44
CA THR A 82 9.71 -10.08 1.82
C THR A 82 8.43 -9.73 2.57
N LEU A 83 7.49 -9.09 1.88
CA LEU A 83 6.13 -8.89 2.37
C LEU A 83 5.24 -10.05 1.91
N THR A 84 4.77 -10.87 2.85
CA THR A 84 3.80 -11.94 2.58
C THR A 84 2.41 -11.47 2.95
N ILE A 85 1.44 -11.57 2.03
CA ILE A 85 0.04 -11.20 2.25
C ILE A 85 -0.82 -12.44 2.10
N GLU A 86 -1.55 -12.79 3.16
CA GLU A 86 -2.46 -13.93 3.14
C GLU A 86 -3.68 -13.71 2.24
N PRO A 87 -4.25 -14.78 1.66
CA PRO A 87 -5.55 -14.73 0.99
C PRO A 87 -6.63 -14.11 1.88
N GLY A 88 -7.55 -13.34 1.32
CA GLY A 88 -8.63 -12.68 2.08
C GLY A 88 -8.23 -11.41 2.81
N THR A 89 -6.95 -11.02 2.80
CA THR A 89 -6.49 -9.77 3.43
C THR A 89 -7.04 -8.55 2.71
N ILE A 90 -7.49 -7.55 3.49
CA ILE A 90 -7.94 -6.25 2.99
C ILE A 90 -6.86 -5.20 3.27
N ILE A 91 -6.43 -4.50 2.22
CA ILE A 91 -5.45 -3.43 2.25
C ILE A 91 -6.11 -2.17 1.69
N ARG A 92 -6.12 -1.11 2.50
CA ARG A 92 -6.78 0.17 2.19
C ARG A 92 -5.77 1.29 2.11
N GLY A 93 -5.89 2.16 1.11
CA GLY A 93 -5.07 3.37 0.98
C GLY A 93 -5.86 4.62 1.33
N GLU A 94 -5.25 5.51 2.12
CA GLU A 94 -5.85 6.81 2.43
C GLU A 94 -5.77 7.77 1.23
N PRO A 95 -6.77 8.67 1.06
CA PRO A 95 -6.84 9.60 -0.06
C PRO A 95 -5.93 10.81 0.12
N VAL A 96 -5.62 11.46 -0.98
CA VAL A 96 -4.99 12.80 -0.96
C VAL A 96 -5.90 13.85 -0.34
N THR A 97 -5.30 14.90 0.19
CA THR A 97 -5.97 16.15 0.59
C THR A 97 -5.35 17.34 -0.12
N SER A 98 -6.12 18.41 -0.22
CA SER A 98 -5.69 19.65 -0.87
C SER A 98 -4.77 20.46 0.04
N GLY A 99 -3.46 20.21 0.02
CA GLY A 99 -2.49 21.08 0.72
C GLY A 99 -1.08 20.52 0.96
N GLY A 100 -0.92 19.21 1.04
CA GLY A 100 0.38 18.55 0.89
C GLY A 100 1.46 18.82 1.94
N SER A 101 1.09 19.09 3.20
CA SER A 101 2.02 19.54 4.24
C SER A 101 2.20 18.60 5.44
N SER A 102 1.35 17.58 5.62
CA SER A 102 1.44 16.69 6.78
C SER A 102 0.76 15.33 6.54
N THR A 103 0.69 14.46 7.55
CA THR A 103 -0.11 13.22 7.51
C THR A 103 -1.61 13.48 7.55
N LEU A 104 -2.02 14.62 8.11
CA LEU A 104 -3.42 15.07 8.08
C LEU A 104 -3.75 15.81 6.78
N ASP A 105 -2.72 16.18 6.03
CA ASP A 105 -2.83 16.86 4.76
C ASP A 105 -1.85 16.29 3.70
N PRO A 106 -1.98 15.00 3.31
CA PRO A 106 -1.04 14.37 2.39
C PRO A 106 -1.33 14.77 0.93
N ALA A 107 -0.30 15.17 0.19
CA ALA A 107 -0.40 15.41 -1.25
C ALA A 107 -0.29 14.12 -2.08
N ASP A 108 0.15 13.02 -1.45
CA ASP A 108 0.29 11.72 -2.07
C ASP A 108 -0.71 10.76 -1.43
N PRO A 109 -1.41 9.93 -2.21
CA PRO A 109 -2.32 8.94 -1.65
C PRO A 109 -1.53 7.78 -1.01
N GLY A 110 -2.15 7.13 -0.04
CA GLY A 110 -1.67 5.88 0.54
C GLY A 110 -1.36 4.85 -0.54
N SER A 111 -0.13 4.33 -0.54
CA SER A 111 0.41 3.49 -1.62
C SER A 111 1.32 2.41 -1.08
N LEU A 112 1.37 1.27 -1.77
CA LEU A 112 2.33 0.21 -1.51
C LEU A 112 3.33 0.14 -2.68
N ILE A 113 4.61 0.30 -2.39
CA ILE A 113 5.69 0.32 -3.36
C ILE A 113 6.66 -0.81 -3.02
N ILE A 114 6.78 -1.79 -3.91
CA ILE A 114 7.76 -2.87 -3.78
C ILE A 114 9.02 -2.44 -4.50
N CYS A 115 10.07 -2.13 -3.74
CA CYS A 115 11.33 -1.66 -4.29
C CYS A 115 12.11 -2.80 -4.97
N ARG A 116 13.05 -2.41 -5.84
CA ARG A 116 13.94 -3.34 -6.51
C ARG A 116 14.67 -4.23 -5.49
N GLY A 117 14.56 -5.54 -5.68
CA GLY A 117 15.23 -6.54 -4.83
C GLY A 117 14.44 -6.94 -3.58
N ALA A 118 13.38 -6.21 -3.23
CA ALA A 118 12.38 -6.67 -2.28
C ALA A 118 11.44 -7.69 -2.94
N LYS A 119 10.64 -8.38 -2.12
CA LYS A 119 9.67 -9.38 -2.58
C LYS A 119 8.29 -9.09 -2.01
N ILE A 120 7.27 -9.37 -2.81
CA ILE A 120 5.88 -9.49 -2.37
C ILE A 120 5.38 -10.89 -2.70
N VAL A 121 4.75 -11.56 -1.74
CA VAL A 121 4.11 -12.86 -1.90
C VAL A 121 2.63 -12.68 -1.55
N ALA A 122 1.80 -12.44 -2.56
CA ALA A 122 0.37 -12.20 -2.43
C ALA A 122 -0.39 -13.18 -3.34
N GLN A 123 -0.76 -14.33 -2.81
CA GLN A 123 -1.37 -15.44 -3.56
C GLN A 123 -2.84 -15.61 -3.16
N GLY A 124 -3.68 -14.62 -3.49
CA GLY A 124 -5.13 -14.71 -3.27
C GLY A 124 -5.78 -15.82 -4.11
N THR A 125 -6.92 -16.33 -3.68
CA THR A 125 -7.72 -17.31 -4.45
C THR A 125 -9.03 -16.69 -4.92
N ALA A 126 -9.81 -17.40 -5.74
CA ALA A 126 -11.15 -16.92 -6.14
C ALA A 126 -12.11 -16.85 -4.94
N GLU A 127 -11.96 -17.77 -3.98
CA GLU A 127 -12.76 -17.85 -2.76
C GLU A 127 -12.28 -16.88 -1.68
N SER A 128 -11.01 -16.48 -1.74
CA SER A 128 -10.38 -15.57 -0.79
C SER A 128 -9.38 -14.67 -1.50
N PRO A 129 -9.87 -13.72 -2.34
CA PRO A 129 -8.99 -12.81 -3.04
C PRO A 129 -8.37 -11.82 -2.05
N ILE A 130 -7.27 -11.20 -2.47
CA ILE A 130 -6.65 -10.11 -1.72
C ILE A 130 -7.23 -8.80 -2.24
N TYR A 131 -7.74 -7.97 -1.33
CA TYR A 131 -8.42 -6.73 -1.70
C TYR A 131 -7.47 -5.56 -1.49
N PHE A 132 -6.98 -5.00 -2.59
CA PHE A 132 -6.33 -3.68 -2.60
C PHE A 132 -7.36 -2.65 -3.02
N THR A 133 -7.69 -1.71 -2.15
CA THR A 133 -8.77 -0.76 -2.40
C THR A 133 -8.55 0.58 -1.69
N SER A 134 -9.39 1.57 -1.97
CA SER A 134 -9.38 2.86 -1.30
C SER A 134 -9.90 2.76 0.14
N TRP A 135 -9.69 3.82 0.92
CA TRP A 135 -10.18 3.91 2.29
C TRP A 135 -11.69 3.69 2.41
N GLY A 136 -12.47 4.29 1.51
CA GLY A 136 -13.94 4.37 1.61
C GLY A 136 -14.72 3.28 0.89
N ASP A 137 -14.07 2.37 0.18
CA ASP A 137 -14.74 1.34 -0.63
C ASP A 137 -15.55 0.35 0.24
N PRO A 138 -16.89 0.28 0.07
CA PRO A 138 -17.74 -0.67 0.78
C PRO A 138 -17.85 -2.04 0.09
N PHE A 139 -17.28 -2.25 -1.10
CA PHE A 139 -17.45 -3.45 -1.91
C PHE A 139 -16.38 -4.53 -1.64
N VAL A 140 -16.03 -4.71 -0.38
CA VAL A 140 -15.14 -5.77 0.11
C VAL A 140 -15.85 -6.61 1.19
N PRO A 141 -15.36 -7.82 1.53
CA PRO A 141 -15.92 -8.61 2.62
C PRO A 141 -16.02 -7.80 3.92
N GLY A 142 -17.16 -7.92 4.61
CA GLY A 142 -17.46 -7.13 5.80
C GLY A 142 -17.95 -5.69 5.53
N GLY A 143 -17.89 -5.23 4.29
CA GLY A 143 -18.47 -3.96 3.83
C GLY A 143 -18.01 -2.76 4.67
N ILE A 144 -18.96 -1.87 5.01
CA ILE A 144 -18.71 -0.65 5.80
C ILE A 144 -18.05 -0.91 7.17
N ASN A 145 -18.21 -2.10 7.73
CA ASN A 145 -17.59 -2.43 9.02
C ASN A 145 -16.07 -2.50 8.93
N THR A 146 -15.52 -2.74 7.72
CA THR A 146 -14.07 -2.78 7.43
C THR A 146 -13.51 -1.44 6.96
N ILE A 147 -14.30 -0.37 6.93
CA ILE A 147 -13.80 0.98 6.68
C ILE A 147 -13.23 1.53 8.00
N PRO A 148 -11.97 1.99 8.05
CA PRO A 148 -11.38 2.53 9.28
C PRO A 148 -12.16 3.74 9.82
N SER A 149 -12.10 3.98 11.13
CA SER A 149 -12.71 5.16 11.78
C SER A 149 -11.83 6.41 11.71
N THR A 150 -10.67 6.33 11.09
CA THR A 150 -9.74 7.44 10.88
C THR A 150 -9.31 7.46 9.42
N VAL A 151 -9.14 8.65 8.86
CA VAL A 151 -8.56 8.87 7.54
C VAL A 151 -7.64 10.08 7.59
N ASN A 152 -6.40 9.96 7.12
CA ASN A 152 -5.39 11.01 7.22
C ASN A 152 -5.33 11.54 8.66
N GLY A 153 -5.29 10.64 9.65
CA GLY A 153 -5.33 10.94 11.09
C GLY A 153 -6.56 11.70 11.62
N LEU A 154 -7.58 11.99 10.81
CA LEU A 154 -8.83 12.62 11.22
C LEU A 154 -9.89 11.56 11.51
N ALA A 155 -10.59 11.69 12.64
CA ALA A 155 -11.68 10.79 12.99
C ALA A 155 -12.87 10.94 12.03
N LYS A 156 -13.47 9.80 11.66
CA LYS A 156 -14.68 9.67 10.86
C LYS A 156 -15.69 8.84 11.64
N ASP A 157 -16.80 9.46 12.00
CA ASP A 157 -17.90 8.76 12.64
C ASP A 157 -18.63 7.83 11.66
N THR A 158 -19.51 6.99 12.19
CA THR A 158 -20.29 6.02 11.39
C THR A 158 -21.10 6.70 10.30
N ALA A 159 -21.65 7.89 10.55
CA ALA A 159 -22.41 8.65 9.57
C ALA A 159 -21.52 9.13 8.42
N ALA A 160 -20.33 9.65 8.71
CA ALA A 160 -19.36 10.04 7.70
C ALA A 160 -18.88 8.84 6.89
N LYS A 161 -18.67 7.67 7.51
CA LYS A 161 -18.35 6.44 6.79
C LYS A 161 -19.47 6.01 5.85
N LEU A 162 -20.72 6.12 6.27
CA LEU A 162 -21.90 5.82 5.44
C LEU A 162 -21.99 6.76 4.25
N VAL A 163 -21.71 8.05 4.46
CA VAL A 163 -21.65 9.05 3.39
C VAL A 163 -20.57 8.68 2.37
N GLU A 164 -19.36 8.37 2.83
CA GLU A 164 -18.25 8.00 1.96
C GLU A 164 -18.52 6.70 1.19
N ALA A 165 -19.06 5.68 1.86
CA ALA A 165 -19.51 4.44 1.22
C ALA A 165 -20.62 4.69 0.18
N ALA A 166 -21.55 5.59 0.45
CA ALA A 166 -22.68 5.87 -0.44
C ALA A 166 -22.25 6.53 -1.76
N LYS A 167 -21.09 7.20 -1.81
CA LYS A 167 -20.49 7.75 -3.04
C LYS A 167 -20.15 6.68 -4.08
N TYR A 168 -19.97 5.43 -3.65
CA TYR A 168 -19.64 4.31 -4.54
C TYR A 168 -20.88 3.71 -5.25
N ASN A 169 -22.09 4.06 -4.83
CA ASN A 169 -23.30 3.39 -5.31
C ASN A 169 -24.41 4.36 -5.76
N THR A 170 -24.43 5.62 -5.29
CA THR A 170 -25.58 6.52 -5.49
C THR A 170 -25.22 8.01 -5.42
N VAL A 171 -26.18 8.86 -5.81
CA VAL A 171 -26.17 10.31 -5.56
C VAL A 171 -26.24 10.57 -4.05
N VAL A 172 -25.24 11.23 -3.49
CA VAL A 172 -25.21 11.62 -2.06
C VAL A 172 -25.15 13.14 -1.99
N TYR A 173 -26.02 13.75 -1.18
CA TYR A 173 -26.13 15.22 -1.01
C TYR A 173 -26.38 16.02 -2.31
N GLY A 174 -27.09 15.44 -3.28
CA GLY A 174 -27.41 16.13 -4.54
C GLY A 174 -26.24 16.20 -5.54
N SER A 175 -25.11 15.56 -5.23
CA SER A 175 -24.01 15.34 -6.17
C SER A 175 -24.10 13.93 -6.77
N SER A 176 -24.14 13.85 -8.10
CA SER A 176 -23.96 12.58 -8.80
C SER A 176 -22.49 12.22 -8.74
N TYR A 177 -22.15 11.19 -7.97
CA TYR A 177 -20.85 10.56 -8.05
C TYR A 177 -20.87 9.55 -9.19
N ASN A 178 -19.93 9.66 -10.13
CA ASN A 178 -19.72 8.62 -11.13
C ASN A 178 -18.70 7.59 -10.58
N ALA A 179 -18.65 6.42 -11.21
CA ALA A 179 -17.76 5.34 -10.79
C ALA A 179 -16.27 5.75 -10.73
N HIS A 180 -15.90 6.85 -11.40
CA HIS A 180 -14.53 7.34 -11.54
C HIS A 180 -14.12 8.41 -10.51
N ASP A 181 -15.06 9.00 -9.76
CA ASP A 181 -14.72 10.03 -8.76
C ASP A 181 -13.84 9.48 -7.62
N MET A 182 -13.78 8.16 -7.50
CA MET A 182 -13.00 7.45 -6.48
C MET A 182 -11.66 6.92 -7.03
N ASP A 183 -11.40 7.01 -8.34
CA ASP A 183 -10.21 6.45 -9.01
C ASP A 183 -8.91 7.15 -8.60
N ALA A 184 -8.99 8.34 -8.00
CA ALA A 184 -7.84 9.12 -7.51
C ALA A 184 -7.65 9.09 -5.98
N GLN A 185 -8.42 8.26 -5.26
CA GLN A 185 -8.42 8.22 -3.79
C GLN A 185 -7.42 7.24 -3.18
N TRP A 186 -6.68 6.49 -3.99
CA TRP A 186 -5.67 5.54 -3.54
C TRP A 186 -4.53 5.51 -4.56
N GLY A 187 -3.30 5.27 -4.10
CA GLY A 187 -2.11 5.38 -4.95
C GLY A 187 -1.60 4.10 -5.56
N GLY A 188 -2.25 2.96 -5.28
CA GLY A 188 -1.90 1.72 -5.96
C GLY A 188 -0.90 0.84 -5.25
N LEU A 189 -0.71 -0.32 -5.88
CA LEU A 189 0.46 -1.15 -5.76
C LEU A 189 1.39 -0.83 -6.92
N THR A 190 2.61 -0.40 -6.61
CA THR A 190 3.68 -0.20 -7.60
C THR A 190 4.77 -1.23 -7.38
N ILE A 191 5.13 -2.00 -8.42
CA ILE A 191 6.23 -2.98 -8.36
C ILE A 191 7.40 -2.45 -9.19
N LEU A 192 8.47 -2.07 -8.49
CA LEU A 192 9.67 -1.55 -9.12
C LEU A 192 10.57 -2.70 -9.58
N GLY A 193 10.48 -3.00 -10.88
CA GLY A 193 11.41 -3.90 -11.54
C GLY A 193 12.80 -3.27 -11.73
N ARG A 194 13.59 -3.84 -12.63
CA ARG A 194 14.78 -3.19 -13.20
C ARG A 194 14.44 -2.18 -14.30
N ALA A 195 13.16 -1.87 -14.47
CA ALA A 195 12.69 -0.94 -15.48
C ALA A 195 13.28 0.45 -15.17
N PRO A 196 13.96 1.09 -16.13
CA PRO A 196 14.31 2.50 -15.99
C PRO A 196 13.01 3.30 -15.93
N VAL A 197 12.63 3.77 -14.74
CA VAL A 197 11.53 4.73 -14.58
C VAL A 197 12.06 6.11 -14.93
N GLY A 198 11.38 6.80 -15.85
CA GLY A 198 11.79 8.10 -16.33
C GLY A 198 11.86 9.11 -15.21
N PHE A 199 13.08 9.45 -14.80
CA PHE A 199 13.35 10.55 -13.90
C PHE A 199 13.90 11.70 -14.72
N GLY A 200 13.03 12.64 -15.12
CA GLY A 200 13.43 13.79 -15.94
C GLY A 200 12.27 14.75 -16.13
N GLY A 201 12.40 15.96 -15.58
CA GLY A 201 11.43 17.03 -15.77
C GLY A 201 11.29 17.48 -17.23
N PRO A 202 10.37 18.42 -17.52
CA PRO A 202 9.80 18.67 -18.85
C PRO A 202 10.77 19.17 -19.93
N THR A 203 12.05 19.37 -19.61
CA THR A 203 13.06 19.83 -20.57
C THR A 203 14.40 19.17 -20.26
N GLY A 204 14.66 18.01 -20.85
CA GLY A 204 15.96 17.34 -20.75
C GLY A 204 16.05 16.19 -21.74
N ALA A 205 16.77 16.42 -22.84
CA ALA A 205 16.91 15.52 -23.96
C ALA A 205 17.49 14.14 -23.58
N GLY A 206 16.88 13.08 -24.11
CA GLY A 206 17.49 11.75 -24.21
C GLY A 206 16.96 10.74 -23.20
N GLY A 207 16.04 9.90 -23.66
CA GLY A 207 15.73 8.61 -23.04
C GLY A 207 14.34 8.55 -22.42
N ASN A 208 13.37 8.03 -23.18
CA ASN A 208 12.56 6.86 -22.84
C ASN A 208 11.42 6.67 -23.84
N ILE A 209 10.98 5.42 -24.01
CA ILE A 209 9.75 5.05 -24.71
C ILE A 209 8.57 5.70 -23.98
N GLN A 210 7.83 6.56 -24.67
CA GLN A 210 6.55 7.04 -24.15
C GLN A 210 5.49 5.95 -24.37
N VAL A 211 4.89 5.46 -23.28
CA VAL A 211 3.65 4.67 -23.33
C VAL A 211 2.51 5.65 -23.11
N ALA A 212 1.93 6.12 -24.21
CA ALA A 212 0.72 6.92 -24.14
C ALA A 212 -0.47 5.95 -24.14
N ILE A 213 -1.27 5.98 -23.08
CA ILE A 213 -2.61 5.40 -23.09
C ILE A 213 -3.51 6.51 -23.60
N LEU A 214 -3.75 6.54 -24.91
CA LEU A 214 -4.74 7.46 -25.46
C LEU A 214 -6.13 6.86 -25.24
N THR A 215 -6.90 7.50 -24.39
CA THR A 215 -8.34 7.32 -24.32
C THR A 215 -8.97 8.44 -25.13
N THR A 216 -9.50 8.12 -26.30
CA THR A 216 -10.37 9.04 -27.04
C THR A 216 -11.82 8.81 -26.63
N GLY A 217 -12.55 9.92 -26.45
CA GLY A 217 -13.93 9.91 -25.98
C GLY A 217 -14.02 10.19 -24.48
N ALA A 218 -14.94 11.06 -24.08
CA ALA A 218 -15.39 11.08 -22.69
C ALA A 218 -15.96 9.69 -22.37
N ASP A 219 -15.68 9.17 -21.18
CA ASP A 219 -16.32 7.96 -20.61
C ASP A 219 -15.83 6.58 -21.09
N TYR A 220 -14.58 6.45 -21.56
CA TYR A 220 -13.93 5.13 -21.81
C TYR A 220 -14.75 4.15 -22.69
N THR A 221 -15.53 4.67 -23.65
CA THR A 221 -16.43 3.85 -24.49
C THR A 221 -15.70 3.03 -25.56
N GLU A 222 -14.38 3.15 -25.66
CA GLU A 222 -13.55 2.42 -26.61
C GLU A 222 -12.38 1.73 -25.90
N ASN A 223 -11.93 0.59 -26.45
CA ASN A 223 -10.79 -0.14 -25.90
C ASN A 223 -9.54 0.76 -25.94
N PRO A 224 -8.79 0.88 -24.83
CA PRO A 224 -7.56 1.66 -24.81
C PRO A 224 -6.58 1.10 -25.84
N THR A 225 -5.98 1.97 -26.63
CA THR A 225 -4.95 1.59 -27.60
C THR A 225 -3.58 1.91 -27.01
N PHE A 226 -2.66 0.95 -27.08
CA PHE A 226 -1.28 1.15 -26.65
C PHE A 226 -0.44 1.58 -27.86
N THR A 227 0.03 2.83 -27.85
CA THR A 227 0.99 3.33 -28.83
C THR A 227 2.33 3.56 -28.18
N PHE A 228 3.35 2.89 -28.71
CA PHE A 228 4.75 3.18 -28.39
C PHE A 228 5.25 4.18 -29.43
N SER A 229 5.61 5.39 -29.00
CA SER A 229 6.26 6.37 -29.87
C SER A 229 7.70 6.56 -29.43
N ASP A 230 8.64 6.32 -30.35
CA ASP A 230 10.05 6.64 -30.14
C ASP A 230 10.28 8.13 -30.46
N ALA A 231 10.95 8.85 -29.56
CA ALA A 231 11.33 10.25 -29.79
C ALA A 231 12.71 10.37 -30.48
N GLY A 232 13.29 9.25 -30.93
CA GLY A 232 14.58 9.19 -31.63
C GLY A 232 14.63 8.09 -32.67
N ALA A 233 15.58 8.19 -33.59
CA ALA A 233 15.75 7.32 -34.77
C ALA A 233 16.30 5.92 -34.44
N TYR A 234 15.78 5.25 -33.43
CA TYR A 234 16.12 3.86 -33.14
C TYR A 234 14.99 2.95 -33.63
N SER A 235 15.30 2.05 -34.57
CA SER A 235 14.31 1.09 -35.06
C SER A 235 13.96 0.09 -33.94
N LEU A 236 12.67 -0.22 -33.84
CA LEU A 236 12.07 -1.14 -32.88
C LEU A 236 12.60 -2.60 -32.94
N GLU A 237 13.53 -2.90 -33.87
CA GLU A 237 14.05 -4.24 -34.15
C GLU A 237 15.00 -4.78 -33.07
N ALA A 238 15.51 -3.94 -32.17
CA ALA A 238 16.48 -4.38 -31.15
C ALA A 238 15.85 -5.10 -29.94
N LEU A 239 14.51 -5.08 -29.78
CA LEU A 239 13.87 -5.62 -28.57
C LEU A 239 13.39 -7.09 -28.70
N PHE A 240 13.39 -7.67 -29.91
CA PHE A 240 12.86 -9.01 -30.15
C PHE A 240 13.83 -10.01 -30.77
N ASN A 241 15.09 -9.62 -31.03
CA ASN A 241 16.09 -10.56 -31.52
C ASN A 241 17.18 -10.76 -30.45
N PRO A 242 17.26 -11.95 -29.81
CA PRO A 242 18.33 -12.22 -28.86
C PRO A 242 19.64 -12.40 -29.64
N VAL A 243 20.64 -11.59 -29.30
CA VAL A 243 22.06 -11.90 -29.54
C VAL A 243 22.68 -12.27 -28.20
#